data_AF-A0A2N2BHD1-F1
#
_entry.id   AF-A0A2N2BHD1-F1
#
_cell.length_a   1.000
_cell.length_b   1.000
_cell.length_c   1.000
_cell.angle_alpha   90.00
_cell.angle_beta   90.00
_cell.angle_gamma   90.00
#
_symmetry.space_group_name_H-M   'P 1'
#
loop_
_entity.id
_entity.type
_entity.pdbx_description
1 polymer ?
#
loop_
_entity_poly.entity_id
_entity_poly.type
_entity_poly.pdbx_seq_one_letter_code
_entity_poly.pdbx_strand_id
1 'polypeptide(L)'
;MKRILILTLLIASMLTTITTEASTLNDISGHWGNGYINKLVANGGISGYPDGTFRPNNTITKAEFVAIAIKGALNGEVKASNGDHWATGVFESASDHGVLLMNDFPEYQWDQPINRYEMAYILIRITDNIMGEFNSGTNGLAKIMVDYPEVRLQQNYKHYVEQAFMKGIVTGKTADGLYDGWANGTRAEAATMVVRMLEPTERKKVDTDVLAPTAETRIISLTDKDRPLVPKPGDIVIKSDGTRVTLKVGPAGVLGEAQNVDYYTGIVFPATGYVFRDSSLGTTSMGYFGQTYLVDKRTGEGHFREDWNKISNFYLKEAFELYGHTAKVGTIHKNYSMYD
;
A
#
# COMPACT_ATOMS: atom_id res chain seq x y z
N MET A 1 31.58 21.29 75.84
CA MET A 1 32.24 20.71 74.65
C MET A 1 31.22 19.87 73.88
N LYS A 2 31.22 20.01 72.55
CA LYS A 2 30.49 19.34 71.44
C LYS A 2 29.81 17.98 71.79
N ARG A 3 28.48 17.83 71.60
CA ARG A 3 27.75 17.27 70.41
C ARG A 3 28.35 15.93 69.93
N ILE A 4 27.60 14.83 69.83
CA ILE A 4 26.81 14.45 68.64
C ILE A 4 25.77 13.36 69.01
N LEU A 5 24.49 13.60 68.72
CA LEU A 5 23.47 12.57 68.55
C LEU A 5 23.59 12.01 67.12
N ILE A 6 23.70 10.69 66.98
CA ILE A 6 23.64 10.02 65.67
C ILE A 6 22.17 9.75 65.35
N LEU A 7 21.62 10.55 64.44
CA LEU A 7 20.30 10.39 63.87
C LEU A 7 20.44 9.44 62.66
N THR A 8 19.89 8.23 62.73
CA THR A 8 19.84 7.30 61.60
C THR A 8 18.74 7.74 60.64
N LEU A 9 19.13 8.39 59.54
CA LEU A 9 18.24 8.80 58.46
C LEU A 9 17.91 7.59 57.57
N LEU A 10 16.70 7.05 57.70
CA LEU A 10 16.16 6.01 56.83
C LEU A 10 15.74 6.66 55.51
N ILE A 11 16.57 6.56 54.48
CA ILE A 11 16.23 7.01 53.12
C ILE A 11 15.28 5.96 52.53
N ALA A 12 13.97 6.22 52.61
CA ALA A 12 12.99 5.46 51.84
C ALA A 12 13.13 5.87 50.37
N SER A 13 13.79 5.04 49.55
CA SER A 13 13.80 5.23 48.10
C SER A 13 12.40 4.94 47.57
N MET A 14 11.66 5.99 47.21
CA MET A 14 10.44 5.84 46.42
C MET A 14 10.84 5.30 45.05
N LEU A 15 10.61 4.01 44.83
CA LEU A 15 10.49 3.47 43.48
C LEU A 15 9.19 4.04 42.91
N THR A 16 9.29 5.10 42.11
CA THR A 16 8.23 5.48 41.19
C THR A 16 8.13 4.39 40.14
N THR A 17 7.16 3.49 40.31
CA THR A 17 6.71 2.60 39.24
C THR A 17 6.15 3.48 38.13
N ILE A 18 6.89 3.63 37.04
CA ILE A 18 6.35 4.16 35.79
C ILE A 18 5.40 3.08 35.28
N THR A 19 4.12 3.20 35.60
CA THR A 19 3.08 2.42 34.93
C THR A 19 3.02 2.93 33.51
N THR A 20 3.64 2.21 32.58
CA THR A 20 3.37 2.36 31.15
C THR A 20 1.91 1.99 30.95
N GLU A 21 1.01 2.98 30.95
CA GLU A 21 -0.36 2.76 30.51
C GLU A 21 -0.29 2.22 29.08
N ALA A 22 -0.78 0.99 28.90
CA ALA A 22 -1.01 0.46 27.57
C ALA A 22 -1.97 1.42 26.88
N SER A 23 -1.46 2.21 25.93
CA SER A 23 -2.26 3.17 25.18
C SER A 23 -3.39 2.41 24.48
N THR A 24 -4.60 2.54 25.01
CA THR A 24 -5.79 1.95 24.40
C THR A 24 -6.15 2.77 23.17
N LEU A 25 -5.86 2.23 21.99
CA LEU A 25 -6.18 2.86 20.71
C LEU A 25 -7.69 2.82 20.47
N ASN A 26 -8.31 3.99 20.27
CA ASN A 26 -9.78 4.14 20.25
C ASN A 26 -10.43 3.91 18.87
N ASP A 27 -9.64 3.85 17.79
CA ASP A 27 -10.11 3.83 16.39
C ASP A 27 -9.80 2.53 15.64
N ILE A 28 -9.33 1.50 16.36
CA ILE A 28 -9.01 0.18 15.77
C ILE A 28 -10.05 -0.89 16.10
N SER A 29 -11.04 -0.62 16.95
CA SER A 29 -12.09 -1.59 17.27
C SER A 29 -12.89 -1.97 16.02
N GLY A 30 -13.06 -3.27 15.78
CA GLY A 30 -13.72 -3.78 14.56
C GLY A 30 -12.88 -3.66 13.27
N HIS A 31 -11.70 -3.05 13.32
CA HIS A 31 -10.79 -2.96 12.17
C HIS A 31 -10.08 -4.30 11.95
N TRP A 32 -9.97 -4.75 10.69
CA TRP A 32 -9.34 -6.03 10.33
C TRP A 32 -7.87 -6.13 10.81
N GLY A 33 -7.19 -4.99 10.89
CA GLY A 33 -5.80 -4.88 11.35
C GLY A 33 -5.61 -4.83 12.87
N ASN A 34 -6.69 -4.82 13.67
CA ASN A 34 -6.63 -4.59 15.12
C ASN A 34 -5.60 -5.49 15.82
N GLY A 35 -5.63 -6.80 15.58
CA GLY A 35 -4.73 -7.74 16.22
C GLY A 35 -3.26 -7.47 15.89
N TYR A 36 -2.96 -7.17 14.62
CA TYR A 36 -1.60 -6.86 14.17
C TYR A 36 -1.11 -5.52 14.71
N ILE A 37 -1.99 -4.51 14.74
CA ILE A 37 -1.67 -3.20 15.30
C ILE A 37 -1.32 -3.33 16.78
N ASN A 38 -2.14 -4.02 17.55
CA ASN A 38 -1.90 -4.23 18.98
C ASN A 38 -0.60 -4.99 19.25
N LYS A 39 -0.27 -6.02 18.46
CA LYS A 39 1.01 -6.72 18.54
C LYS A 39 2.19 -5.78 18.30
N LEU A 40 2.15 -5.00 17.23
CA LEU A 40 3.25 -4.11 16.88
C LEU A 40 3.45 -2.98 17.90
N VAL A 41 2.35 -2.46 18.47
CA VAL A 41 2.37 -1.47 19.55
C VAL A 41 2.94 -2.09 20.83
N ALA A 42 2.50 -3.30 21.21
CA ALA A 42 3.00 -4.00 22.39
C ALA A 42 4.52 -4.28 22.31
N ASN A 43 5.03 -4.53 21.10
CA ASN A 43 6.45 -4.75 20.85
C ASN A 43 7.25 -3.43 20.72
N GLY A 44 6.62 -2.26 20.93
CA GLY A 44 7.29 -0.96 20.84
C GLY A 44 7.71 -0.55 19.42
N GLY A 45 7.25 -1.28 18.39
CA GLY A 45 7.62 -1.03 17.00
C GLY A 45 6.95 0.21 16.41
N ILE A 46 5.74 0.54 16.86
CA ILE A 46 4.99 1.72 16.45
C ILE A 46 4.14 2.27 17.61
N SER A 47 3.92 3.58 17.63
CA SER A 47 3.01 4.23 18.59
C SER A 47 1.79 4.82 17.88
N GLY A 48 0.68 4.90 18.60
CA GLY A 48 -0.45 5.75 18.21
C GLY A 48 -0.12 7.24 18.34
N TYR A 49 -1.07 8.08 17.95
CA TYR A 49 -1.01 9.52 18.10
C TYR A 49 -1.34 9.93 19.55
N PRO A 50 -0.94 11.14 19.98
CA PRO A 50 -1.23 11.65 21.32
C PRO A 50 -2.73 11.76 21.64
N ASP A 51 -3.58 11.79 20.62
CA ASP A 51 -5.06 11.81 20.74
C ASP A 51 -5.67 10.41 21.00
N GLY A 52 -4.83 9.38 21.15
CA GLY A 52 -5.26 8.00 21.39
C GLY A 52 -5.70 7.25 20.13
N THR A 53 -5.50 7.82 18.93
CA THR A 53 -5.80 7.16 17.66
C THR A 53 -4.59 6.44 17.07
N PHE A 54 -4.81 5.43 16.22
CA PHE A 54 -3.77 4.82 15.40
C PHE A 54 -3.84 5.26 13.94
N ARG A 55 -5.04 5.61 13.48
CA ARG A 55 -5.42 5.97 12.11
C ARG A 55 -5.08 4.85 11.11
N PRO A 56 -5.68 3.65 11.28
CA PRO A 56 -5.28 2.45 10.54
C PRO A 56 -5.36 2.58 9.02
N ASN A 57 -6.29 3.40 8.52
CA ASN A 57 -6.50 3.64 7.09
C ASN A 57 -5.66 4.79 6.52
N ASN A 58 -4.90 5.51 7.34
CA ASN A 58 -4.02 6.55 6.84
C ASN A 58 -2.86 5.93 6.05
N THR A 59 -2.45 6.63 5.00
CA THR A 59 -1.22 6.34 4.27
C THR A 59 -0.02 6.43 5.21
N ILE A 60 0.91 5.49 5.08
CA ILE A 60 2.18 5.49 5.80
C ILE A 60 3.29 6.05 4.90
N THR A 61 4.22 6.81 5.48
CA THR A 61 5.38 7.34 4.75
C THR A 61 6.50 6.32 4.62
N LYS A 62 7.46 6.57 3.72
CA LYS A 62 8.68 5.76 3.60
C LYS A 62 9.45 5.72 4.92
N ALA A 63 9.63 6.86 5.58
CA ALA A 63 10.34 6.93 6.85
C ALA A 63 9.62 6.20 7.98
N GLU A 64 8.31 6.35 8.08
CA GLU A 64 7.52 5.61 9.07
C GLU A 64 7.66 4.10 8.85
N PHE A 65 7.51 3.63 7.60
CA PHE A 65 7.60 2.20 7.31
C PHE A 65 9.00 1.62 7.57
N VAL A 66 10.06 2.29 7.12
CA VAL A 66 11.45 1.89 7.40
C VAL A 66 11.70 1.86 8.90
N ALA A 67 11.24 2.87 9.64
CA ALA A 67 11.38 2.93 11.10
C ALA A 67 10.76 1.73 11.81
N ILE A 68 9.49 1.41 11.51
CA ILE A 68 8.82 0.30 12.20
C ILE A 68 9.44 -1.06 11.83
N ALA A 69 9.83 -1.26 10.57
CA ALA A 69 10.34 -2.54 10.10
C ALA A 69 11.75 -2.81 10.63
N ILE A 70 12.64 -1.81 10.56
CA ILE A 70 14.03 -1.92 11.03
C ILE A 70 14.08 -2.00 12.56
N LYS A 71 13.34 -1.16 13.28
CA LYS A 71 13.29 -1.24 14.75
C LYS A 71 12.73 -2.59 15.19
N GLY A 72 11.70 -3.10 14.53
CA GLY A 72 11.15 -4.43 14.81
C GLY A 72 12.20 -5.53 14.61
N ALA A 73 12.94 -5.50 13.50
CA ALA A 73 13.94 -6.51 13.19
C ALA A 73 15.19 -6.46 14.09
N LEU A 74 15.53 -5.28 14.61
CA LEU A 74 16.69 -5.04 15.47
C LEU A 74 16.31 -4.90 16.95
N ASN A 75 15.09 -5.29 17.36
CA ASN A 75 14.61 -5.16 18.74
C ASN A 75 14.78 -3.75 19.35
N GLY A 76 14.64 -2.72 18.52
CA GLY A 76 14.78 -1.31 18.88
C GLY A 76 16.22 -0.76 18.85
N GLU A 77 17.23 -1.60 18.61
CA GLU A 77 18.65 -1.21 18.59
C GLU A 77 19.05 -0.52 17.28
N VAL A 78 18.62 0.72 17.11
CA VAL A 78 18.97 1.58 15.97
C VAL A 78 19.92 2.71 16.38
N LYS A 79 20.67 3.26 15.42
CA LYS A 79 21.53 4.42 15.65
C LYS A 79 20.72 5.63 16.10
N ALA A 80 21.36 6.50 16.87
CA ALA A 80 20.79 7.80 17.23
C ALA A 80 20.58 8.65 15.97
N SER A 81 19.49 9.42 15.95
CA SER A 81 19.24 10.34 14.83
C SER A 81 20.08 11.60 14.99
N ASN A 82 21.14 11.71 14.19
CA ASN A 82 22.07 12.85 14.21
C ASN A 82 21.91 13.79 13.00
N GLY A 83 20.98 13.50 12.08
CA GLY A 83 20.65 14.34 10.92
C GLY A 83 19.42 15.22 11.15
N ASP A 84 19.07 16.01 10.12
CA ASP A 84 17.94 16.94 10.15
C ASP A 84 16.59 16.22 10.27
N HIS A 85 16.47 15.04 9.64
CA HIS A 85 15.25 14.24 9.69
C HIS A 85 15.29 13.22 10.85
N TRP A 86 14.14 13.03 11.54
CA TRP A 86 14.03 12.15 12.71
C TRP A 86 14.36 10.67 12.44
N ALA A 87 14.24 10.26 11.18
CA ALA A 87 14.49 8.89 10.73
C ALA A 87 15.94 8.61 10.35
N THR A 88 16.85 9.60 10.37
CA THR A 88 18.23 9.45 9.89
C THR A 88 18.94 8.24 10.51
N GLY A 89 18.88 8.10 11.84
CA GLY A 89 19.53 6.97 12.54
C GLY A 89 18.98 5.60 12.12
N VAL A 90 17.69 5.51 11.79
CA VAL A 90 17.09 4.27 11.29
C VAL A 90 17.58 3.96 9.87
N PHE A 91 17.60 4.94 8.98
CA PHE A 91 18.10 4.73 7.61
C PHE A 91 19.58 4.36 7.59
N GLU A 92 20.39 4.97 8.47
CA GLU A 92 21.79 4.56 8.67
C GLU A 92 21.89 3.12 9.17
N SER A 93 21.08 2.71 10.16
CA SER A 93 21.03 1.32 10.61
C SER A 93 20.59 0.37 9.49
N ALA A 94 19.62 0.75 8.67
CA ALA A 94 19.18 -0.04 7.53
C ALA A 94 20.30 -0.19 6.49
N SER A 95 21.07 0.87 6.24
CA SER A 95 22.22 0.83 5.33
C SER A 95 23.35 -0.04 5.86
N ASP A 96 23.69 0.05 7.14
CA ASP A 96 24.75 -0.76 7.78
C ASP A 96 24.47 -2.27 7.68
N HIS A 97 23.19 -2.65 7.74
CA HIS A 97 22.75 -4.04 7.61
C HIS A 97 22.47 -4.44 6.15
N GLY A 98 22.79 -3.60 5.17
CA GLY A 98 22.55 -3.88 3.75
C GLY A 98 21.07 -3.93 3.35
N VAL A 99 20.16 -3.48 4.21
CA VAL A 99 18.71 -3.45 3.91
C VAL A 99 18.36 -2.35 2.92
N LEU A 100 19.00 -1.18 3.03
CA LEU A 100 18.89 -0.08 2.07
C LEU A 100 20.25 0.22 1.45
N LEU A 101 20.27 0.64 0.18
CA LEU A 101 21.47 1.08 -0.54
C LEU A 101 21.59 2.61 -0.50
N MET A 102 22.77 3.13 -0.88
CA MET A 102 23.13 4.57 -0.79
C MET A 102 22.21 5.52 -1.57
N ASN A 103 21.35 5.01 -2.46
CA ASN A 103 20.35 5.80 -3.20
C ASN A 103 18.92 5.26 -3.04
N ASP A 104 18.71 4.27 -2.17
CA ASP A 104 17.37 3.77 -1.87
C ASP A 104 16.66 4.81 -1.01
N PHE A 105 15.68 5.49 -1.61
CA PHE A 105 14.90 6.56 -1.00
C PHE A 105 15.78 7.72 -0.50
N PRO A 106 16.15 8.68 -1.37
CA PRO A 106 16.84 9.88 -0.92
C PRO A 106 15.98 10.69 0.06
N GLU A 107 16.61 11.46 0.96
CA GLU A 107 15.95 12.10 2.12
C GLU A 107 14.70 12.92 1.77
N TYR A 108 14.70 13.62 0.63
CA TYR A 108 13.54 14.38 0.17
C TYR A 108 12.28 13.52 -0.13
N GLN A 109 12.41 12.19 -0.19
CA GLN A 109 11.31 11.24 -0.37
C GLN A 109 10.83 10.61 0.94
N TRP A 110 11.51 10.84 2.07
CA TRP A 110 11.26 10.11 3.32
C TRP A 110 9.85 10.34 3.87
N ASP A 111 9.31 11.54 3.72
CA ASP A 111 7.93 11.88 4.10
C ASP A 111 6.90 11.60 3.01
N GLN A 112 7.32 11.08 1.84
CA GLN A 112 6.38 10.69 0.80
C GLN A 112 5.73 9.34 1.13
N PRO A 113 4.52 9.08 0.62
CA PRO A 113 3.89 7.77 0.70
C PRO A 113 4.81 6.64 0.22
N ILE A 114 4.77 5.50 0.90
CA ILE A 114 5.43 4.27 0.44
C ILE A 114 4.43 3.37 -0.27
N ASN A 115 4.81 2.81 -1.42
CA ASN A 115 3.97 1.84 -2.13
C ASN A 115 4.27 0.39 -1.74
N ARG A 116 3.35 -0.51 -2.09
CA ARG A 116 3.47 -1.94 -1.73
C ARG A 116 4.67 -2.63 -2.38
N TYR A 117 5.13 -2.20 -3.57
CA TYR A 117 6.39 -2.69 -4.14
C TYR A 117 7.59 -2.34 -3.26
N GLU A 118 7.70 -1.09 -2.82
CA GLU A 118 8.75 -0.61 -1.93
C GLU A 118 8.69 -1.27 -0.54
N MET A 119 7.48 -1.53 -0.03
CA MET A 119 7.31 -2.27 1.23
C MET A 119 7.86 -3.70 1.11
N ALA A 120 7.50 -4.44 0.06
CA ALA A 120 8.01 -5.80 -0.16
C ALA A 120 9.53 -5.82 -0.34
N TYR A 121 10.08 -4.83 -1.05
CA TYR A 121 11.52 -4.63 -1.20
C TYR A 121 12.23 -4.57 0.14
N ILE A 122 11.79 -3.69 1.04
CA ILE A 122 12.39 -3.52 2.37
C ILE A 122 12.23 -4.78 3.21
N LEU A 123 11.02 -5.36 3.28
CA LEU A 123 10.73 -6.52 4.12
C LEU A 123 11.60 -7.73 3.76
N ILE A 124 11.77 -8.01 2.46
CA ILE A 124 12.59 -9.14 2.03
C ILE A 124 14.07 -8.86 2.25
N ARG A 125 14.52 -7.63 2.02
CA ARG A 125 15.90 -7.24 2.37
C ARG A 125 16.16 -7.41 3.88
N ILE A 126 15.18 -7.16 4.74
CA ILE A 126 15.29 -7.45 6.18
C ILE A 126 15.37 -8.96 6.43
N THR A 127 14.48 -9.76 5.84
CA THR A 127 14.49 -11.21 6.05
C THR A 127 15.81 -11.84 5.62
N ASP A 128 16.38 -11.34 4.52
CA ASP A 128 17.59 -11.90 3.92
C ASP A 128 18.85 -11.47 4.68
N ASN A 129 18.96 -10.20 5.04
CA ASN A 129 20.20 -9.64 5.61
C ASN A 129 20.24 -9.61 7.13
N ILE A 130 19.09 -9.58 7.82
CA ILE A 130 19.02 -9.52 9.29
C ILE A 130 18.53 -10.85 9.86
N MET A 131 17.44 -11.39 9.31
CA MET A 131 16.82 -12.60 9.88
C MET A 131 17.44 -13.91 9.35
N GLY A 132 18.24 -13.85 8.28
CA GLY A 132 18.91 -15.00 7.69
C GLY A 132 17.97 -16.02 7.04
N GLU A 133 16.83 -15.56 6.50
CA GLU A 133 15.90 -16.46 5.82
C GLU A 133 16.33 -16.77 4.40
N PHE A 134 16.14 -18.03 3.99
CA PHE A 134 16.39 -18.44 2.61
C PHE A 134 15.24 -18.07 1.67
N ASN A 135 15.57 -17.98 0.38
CA ASN A 135 14.59 -17.81 -0.68
C ASN A 135 13.63 -18.99 -0.76
N SER A 136 12.36 -18.69 -1.01
CA SER A 136 11.29 -19.64 -1.30
C SER A 136 11.15 -19.86 -2.80
N GLY A 137 10.70 -21.04 -3.21
CA GLY A 137 10.30 -21.31 -4.58
C GLY A 137 9.04 -20.52 -4.95
N THR A 138 9.03 -19.85 -6.10
CA THR A 138 7.97 -18.91 -6.51
C THR A 138 7.05 -19.45 -7.61
N ASN A 139 7.15 -20.76 -7.89
CA ASN A 139 6.36 -21.43 -8.90
C ASN A 139 4.87 -21.40 -8.54
N GLY A 140 4.04 -21.05 -9.52
CA GLY A 140 2.58 -21.05 -9.37
C GLY A 140 1.98 -19.74 -8.87
N LEU A 141 2.78 -18.70 -8.56
CA LEU A 141 2.24 -17.38 -8.18
C LEU A 141 1.27 -16.80 -9.20
N ALA A 142 1.51 -17.02 -10.50
CA ALA A 142 0.62 -16.59 -11.58
C ALA A 142 -0.81 -17.15 -11.47
N LYS A 143 -1.02 -18.24 -10.71
CA LYS A 143 -2.34 -18.85 -10.48
C LYS A 143 -3.11 -18.20 -9.33
N ILE A 144 -2.40 -17.53 -8.42
CA ILE A 144 -2.97 -17.04 -7.16
C ILE A 144 -2.80 -15.53 -6.96
N MET A 145 -2.21 -14.84 -7.93
CA MET A 145 -2.05 -13.40 -7.98
C MET A 145 -2.56 -12.91 -9.33
N VAL A 146 -3.74 -12.30 -9.34
CA VAL A 146 -4.45 -11.93 -10.58
C VAL A 146 -3.67 -10.91 -11.43
N ASP A 147 -2.93 -9.99 -10.79
CA ASP A 147 -2.09 -8.97 -11.42
C ASP A 147 -0.62 -9.38 -11.53
N TYR A 148 -0.30 -10.67 -11.37
CA TYR A 148 1.05 -11.18 -11.58
C TYR A 148 1.65 -10.82 -12.95
N PRO A 149 0.86 -10.75 -14.06
CA PRO A 149 1.39 -10.26 -15.33
C PRO A 149 1.95 -8.84 -15.29
N GLU A 150 1.49 -7.98 -14.39
CA GLU A 150 2.05 -6.65 -14.14
C GLU A 150 3.28 -6.73 -13.23
N VAL A 151 3.16 -7.46 -12.11
CA VAL A 151 4.25 -7.63 -11.14
C VAL A 151 5.51 -8.17 -11.82
N ARG A 152 5.38 -9.15 -12.72
CA ARG A 152 6.52 -9.74 -13.45
C ARG A 152 7.24 -8.76 -14.37
N LEU A 153 6.62 -7.62 -14.73
CA LEU A 153 7.24 -6.58 -15.56
C LEU A 153 8.09 -5.61 -14.71
N GLN A 154 7.86 -5.55 -13.40
CA GLN A 154 8.58 -4.68 -12.48
C GLN A 154 9.95 -5.28 -12.13
N GLN A 155 10.94 -5.10 -13.00
CA GLN A 155 12.26 -5.74 -12.85
C GLN A 155 12.93 -5.47 -11.49
N ASN A 156 12.73 -4.28 -10.92
CA ASN A 156 13.34 -3.89 -9.64
C ASN A 156 12.62 -4.50 -8.43
N TYR A 157 11.36 -4.90 -8.57
CA TYR A 157 10.51 -5.29 -7.43
C TYR A 157 10.00 -6.73 -7.51
N LYS A 158 9.94 -7.31 -8.70
CA LYS A 158 9.41 -8.65 -8.98
C LYS A 158 9.93 -9.68 -7.98
N HIS A 159 11.25 -9.78 -7.83
CA HIS A 159 11.87 -10.75 -6.91
C HIS A 159 11.33 -10.61 -5.48
N TYR A 160 11.30 -9.39 -4.96
CA TYR A 160 10.90 -9.10 -3.59
C TYR A 160 9.40 -9.35 -3.37
N VAL A 161 8.56 -9.01 -4.35
CA VAL A 161 7.12 -9.32 -4.28
C VAL A 161 6.89 -10.82 -4.28
N GLU A 162 7.56 -11.56 -5.17
CA GLU A 162 7.40 -13.01 -5.24
C GLU A 162 7.83 -13.70 -3.94
N GLN A 163 8.96 -13.29 -3.36
CA GLN A 163 9.45 -13.82 -2.10
C GLN A 163 8.51 -13.46 -0.94
N ALA A 164 8.09 -12.19 -0.84
CA ALA A 164 7.21 -11.73 0.23
C ALA A 164 5.87 -12.43 0.18
N PHE A 165 5.32 -12.63 -1.02
CA PHE A 165 4.04 -13.28 -1.21
C PHE A 165 4.15 -14.75 -0.86
N MET A 166 5.14 -15.49 -1.38
CA MET A 166 5.32 -16.91 -1.08
C MET A 166 5.63 -17.19 0.40
N LYS A 167 6.37 -16.29 1.06
CA LYS A 167 6.60 -16.37 2.50
C LYS A 167 5.32 -16.07 3.30
N GLY A 168 4.25 -15.58 2.69
CA GLY A 168 3.02 -15.20 3.38
C GLY A 168 3.16 -13.93 4.24
N ILE A 169 4.20 -13.13 3.99
CA ILE A 169 4.45 -11.84 4.65
C ILE A 169 3.49 -10.79 4.08
N VAL A 170 3.40 -10.73 2.75
CA VAL A 170 2.40 -9.92 2.03
C VAL A 170 1.33 -10.83 1.42
N THR A 171 0.13 -10.27 1.24
CA THR A 171 -1.00 -10.92 0.58
C THR A 171 -1.68 -9.94 -0.36
N GLY A 172 -2.48 -10.44 -1.30
CA GLY A 172 -3.35 -9.59 -2.11
C GLY A 172 -4.35 -8.79 -1.27
N LYS A 173 -4.81 -7.66 -1.82
CA LYS A 173 -5.84 -6.80 -1.24
C LYS A 173 -7.24 -7.37 -1.41
N THR A 174 -7.40 -8.31 -2.34
CA THR A 174 -8.66 -8.97 -2.66
C THR A 174 -8.52 -10.48 -2.62
N ALA A 175 -9.65 -11.20 -2.59
CA ALA A 175 -9.68 -12.66 -2.48
C ALA A 175 -9.03 -13.38 -3.69
N ASP A 176 -9.07 -12.77 -4.86
CA ASP A 176 -8.40 -13.21 -6.10
C ASP A 176 -6.89 -12.89 -6.14
N GLY A 177 -6.35 -12.35 -5.06
CA GLY A 177 -4.92 -12.15 -4.89
C GLY A 177 -4.35 -10.91 -5.59
N LEU A 178 -5.17 -9.89 -5.88
CA LEU A 178 -4.70 -8.62 -6.44
C LEU A 178 -3.63 -8.01 -5.54
N TYR A 179 -2.39 -7.97 -6.01
CA TYR A 179 -1.27 -7.44 -5.25
C TYR A 179 -1.30 -5.92 -5.14
N ASP A 180 -1.63 -5.24 -6.24
CA ASP A 180 -1.77 -3.79 -6.37
C ASP A 180 -0.52 -3.06 -5.85
N GLY A 181 0.61 -3.35 -6.50
CA GLY A 181 1.93 -2.96 -5.98
C GLY A 181 2.20 -1.45 -5.96
N TRP A 182 1.55 -0.68 -6.85
CA TRP A 182 1.71 0.78 -6.90
C TRP A 182 0.83 1.53 -5.89
N ALA A 183 -0.18 0.89 -5.30
CA ALA A 183 -0.98 1.52 -4.26
C ALA A 183 -0.13 1.81 -3.01
N ASN A 184 -0.33 2.99 -2.41
CA ASN A 184 0.40 3.31 -1.17
C ASN A 184 -0.14 2.50 0.00
N GLY A 185 0.78 2.08 0.86
CA GLY A 185 0.47 1.31 2.05
C GLY A 185 -0.31 2.14 3.07
N THR A 186 -1.28 1.50 3.71
CA THR A 186 -1.90 2.02 4.93
C THR A 186 -1.10 1.63 6.17
N ARG A 187 -1.26 2.37 7.27
CA ARG A 187 -0.65 2.04 8.56
C ARG A 187 -1.04 0.63 9.05
N ALA A 188 -2.27 0.18 8.79
CA ALA A 188 -2.71 -1.16 9.12
C ALA A 188 -2.07 -2.25 8.24
N GLU A 189 -1.91 -2.01 6.93
CA GLU A 189 -1.18 -2.92 6.05
C GLU A 189 0.29 -3.03 6.47
N ALA A 190 0.93 -1.90 6.75
CA ALA A 190 2.29 -1.86 7.26
C ALA A 190 2.45 -2.66 8.56
N ALA A 191 1.58 -2.43 9.54
CA ALA A 191 1.62 -3.17 10.80
C ALA A 191 1.44 -4.69 10.57
N THR A 192 0.52 -5.06 9.69
CA THR A 192 0.26 -6.47 9.35
C THR A 192 1.47 -7.13 8.70
N MET A 193 2.07 -6.48 7.70
CA MET A 193 3.22 -7.04 6.98
C MET A 193 4.45 -7.14 7.89
N VAL A 194 4.70 -6.14 8.73
CA VAL A 194 5.82 -6.16 9.68
C VAL A 194 5.61 -7.24 10.74
N VAL A 195 4.41 -7.39 11.32
CA VAL A 195 4.15 -8.48 12.27
C VAL A 195 4.33 -9.85 11.61
N ARG A 196 3.85 -10.05 10.39
CA ARG A 196 4.05 -11.32 9.67
C ARG A 196 5.52 -11.58 9.33
N MET A 197 6.30 -10.53 9.07
CA MET A 197 7.74 -10.65 8.91
C MET A 197 8.36 -11.13 10.23
N LEU A 198 8.12 -10.43 11.34
CA LEU A 198 8.73 -10.70 12.64
C LEU A 198 8.25 -12.01 13.30
N GLU A 199 7.00 -12.40 13.06
CA GLU A 199 6.36 -13.58 13.68
C GLU A 199 5.93 -14.57 12.58
N PRO A 200 6.79 -15.55 12.21
CA PRO A 200 6.46 -16.51 11.16
C PRO A 200 5.17 -17.29 11.36
N THR A 201 4.70 -17.45 12.59
CA THR A 201 3.42 -18.07 12.95
C THR A 201 2.20 -17.25 12.50
N GLU A 202 2.36 -15.95 12.27
CA GLU A 202 1.32 -15.05 11.79
C GLU A 202 1.25 -14.99 10.25
N ARG A 203 2.24 -15.54 9.55
CA ARG A 203 2.31 -15.56 8.09
C ARG A 203 1.14 -16.34 7.52
N LYS A 204 0.60 -15.84 6.41
CA LYS A 204 -0.48 -16.52 5.70
C LYS A 204 0.07 -17.76 5.00
N LYS A 205 -0.61 -18.90 5.15
CA LYS A 205 -0.28 -20.09 4.37
C LYS A 205 -0.59 -19.81 2.91
N VAL A 206 0.38 -20.04 2.04
CA VAL A 206 0.25 -19.89 0.60
C VAL A 206 0.22 -21.27 -0.04
N ASP A 207 -0.88 -21.56 -0.72
CA ASP A 207 -1.09 -22.78 -1.48
C ASP A 207 -1.24 -22.37 -2.95
N THR A 208 -0.27 -22.75 -3.79
CA THR A 208 -0.25 -22.41 -5.22
C THR A 208 -0.98 -23.44 -6.09
N ASP A 209 -1.48 -24.52 -5.49
CA ASP A 209 -2.30 -25.52 -6.17
C ASP A 209 -3.79 -25.19 -6.05
N VAL A 210 -4.18 -24.44 -5.00
CA VAL A 210 -5.50 -23.82 -4.89
C VAL A 210 -5.52 -22.54 -5.70
N LEU A 211 -6.24 -22.54 -6.82
CA LEU A 211 -6.54 -21.30 -7.56
C LEU A 211 -7.11 -20.27 -6.60
N ALA A 212 -6.59 -19.03 -6.66
CA ALA A 212 -7.23 -17.96 -5.91
C ALA A 212 -8.72 -17.95 -6.32
N PRO A 213 -9.64 -17.89 -5.34
CA PRO A 213 -11.06 -17.89 -5.66
C PRO A 213 -11.30 -16.80 -6.71
N THR A 214 -12.03 -17.14 -7.77
CA THR A 214 -12.52 -16.12 -8.69
C THR A 214 -13.21 -15.09 -7.82
N ALA A 215 -12.69 -13.85 -7.88
CA ALA A 215 -13.12 -12.80 -6.98
C ALA A 215 -14.65 -12.80 -6.96
N GLU A 216 -15.27 -13.03 -5.79
CA GLU A 216 -16.73 -13.06 -5.73
C GLU A 216 -17.24 -11.79 -6.40
N THR A 217 -18.15 -12.00 -7.37
CA THR A 217 -18.75 -10.93 -8.15
C THR A 217 -19.46 -10.00 -7.19
N ARG A 218 -18.91 -8.80 -6.98
CA ARG A 218 -19.58 -7.77 -6.17
C ARG A 218 -20.60 -7.08 -7.05
N ILE A 219 -21.80 -6.86 -6.51
CA ILE A 219 -22.78 -5.97 -7.13
C ILE A 219 -22.60 -4.60 -6.47
N ILE A 220 -22.19 -3.60 -7.24
CA ILE A 220 -21.82 -2.26 -6.77
C ILE A 220 -22.77 -1.26 -7.39
N SER A 221 -23.48 -0.47 -6.59
CA SER A 221 -24.28 0.63 -7.11
C SER A 221 -23.43 1.89 -7.21
N LEU A 222 -23.41 2.57 -8.36
CA LEU A 222 -22.71 3.86 -8.50
C LEU A 222 -23.43 5.00 -7.75
N THR A 223 -24.68 4.78 -7.33
CA THR A 223 -25.38 5.71 -6.41
C THR A 223 -25.02 5.49 -4.95
N ASP A 224 -24.38 4.36 -4.61
CA ASP A 224 -23.85 4.12 -3.28
C ASP A 224 -22.59 4.96 -3.08
N LYS A 225 -22.66 5.91 -2.14
CA LYS A 225 -21.60 6.87 -1.84
C LYS A 225 -20.43 6.24 -1.08
N ASP A 226 -20.70 5.13 -0.39
CA ASP A 226 -19.74 4.41 0.47
C ASP A 226 -19.24 3.12 -0.22
N ARG A 227 -19.43 3.01 -1.54
CA ARG A 227 -18.97 1.89 -2.34
C ARG A 227 -17.45 1.71 -2.27
N PRO A 228 -16.92 0.49 -2.55
CA PRO A 228 -15.49 0.21 -2.46
C PRO A 228 -14.63 1.23 -3.22
N LEU A 229 -13.51 1.64 -2.63
CA LEU A 229 -12.59 2.61 -3.25
C LEU A 229 -11.73 2.01 -4.36
N VAL A 230 -11.70 0.68 -4.50
CA VAL A 230 -10.92 -0.01 -5.53
C VAL A 230 -11.85 -1.00 -6.25
N PRO A 231 -12.26 -0.69 -7.49
CA PRO A 231 -12.96 -1.66 -8.33
C PRO A 231 -12.03 -2.79 -8.73
N LYS A 232 -12.60 -3.97 -9.03
CA LYS A 232 -11.83 -5.12 -9.54
C LYS A 232 -12.50 -5.72 -10.78
N PRO A 233 -11.75 -6.45 -11.62
CA PRO A 233 -12.33 -7.23 -12.71
C PRO A 233 -13.45 -8.15 -12.19
N GLY A 234 -14.56 -8.22 -12.91
CA GLY A 234 -15.70 -9.04 -12.55
C GLY A 234 -16.72 -8.37 -11.63
N ASP A 235 -16.44 -7.20 -11.03
CA ASP A 235 -17.47 -6.43 -10.35
C ASP A 235 -18.60 -6.05 -11.31
N ILE A 236 -19.86 -6.16 -10.87
CA ILE A 236 -21.02 -5.67 -11.62
C ILE A 236 -21.40 -4.31 -11.06
N VAL A 237 -21.07 -3.25 -11.79
CA VAL A 237 -21.52 -1.89 -11.48
C VAL A 237 -22.90 -1.63 -12.04
N ILE A 238 -23.76 -1.09 -11.21
CA ILE A 238 -25.10 -0.60 -11.56
C ILE A 238 -25.02 0.92 -11.65
N LYS A 239 -25.18 1.46 -12.86
CA LYS A 239 -25.22 2.90 -13.12
C LYS A 239 -26.51 3.52 -12.57
N SER A 240 -26.57 4.85 -12.51
CA SER A 240 -27.75 5.59 -12.03
C SER A 240 -29.01 5.36 -12.86
N ASP A 241 -28.86 5.01 -14.14
CA ASP A 241 -29.95 4.65 -15.06
C ASP A 241 -30.38 3.17 -14.93
N GLY A 242 -29.76 2.40 -14.04
CA GLY A 242 -30.00 0.97 -13.85
C GLY A 242 -29.18 0.06 -14.77
N THR A 243 -28.39 0.62 -15.70
CA THR A 243 -27.53 -0.16 -16.59
C THR A 243 -26.50 -0.94 -15.79
N ARG A 244 -26.40 -2.25 -16.06
CA ARG A 244 -25.43 -3.15 -15.41
C ARG A 244 -24.23 -3.34 -16.31
N VAL A 245 -23.03 -3.10 -15.78
CA VAL A 245 -21.76 -3.27 -16.48
C VAL A 245 -20.87 -4.18 -15.64
N THR A 246 -20.43 -5.30 -16.20
CA THR A 246 -19.37 -6.11 -15.59
C THR A 246 -18.03 -5.48 -15.96
N LEU A 247 -17.27 -5.04 -14.96
CA LEU A 247 -15.95 -4.45 -15.17
C LEU A 247 -14.99 -5.49 -15.73
N LYS A 248 -14.24 -5.10 -16.76
CA LYS A 248 -13.25 -5.91 -17.44
C LYS A 248 -12.01 -5.07 -17.67
N VAL A 249 -10.86 -5.73 -17.70
CA VAL A 249 -9.62 -5.11 -18.15
C VAL A 249 -9.66 -5.04 -19.67
N GLY A 250 -9.48 -3.85 -20.21
CA GLY A 250 -9.40 -3.63 -21.65
C GLY A 250 -8.02 -3.95 -22.24
N PRO A 251 -7.87 -3.83 -23.56
CA PRO A 251 -6.63 -4.11 -24.27
C PRO A 251 -5.41 -3.33 -23.78
N ALA A 252 -5.59 -2.10 -23.27
CA ALA A 252 -4.51 -1.29 -22.73
C ALA A 252 -4.11 -1.69 -21.29
N GLY A 253 -4.73 -2.73 -20.72
CA GLY A 253 -4.49 -3.15 -19.36
C GLY A 253 -5.25 -2.32 -18.31
N VAL A 254 -6.20 -1.48 -18.71
CA VAL A 254 -6.96 -0.62 -17.81
C VAL A 254 -8.34 -1.21 -17.52
N LEU A 255 -8.71 -1.26 -16.23
CA LEU A 255 -10.02 -1.73 -15.79
C LEU A 255 -11.11 -0.70 -16.13
N GLY A 256 -12.18 -1.11 -16.82
CA GLY A 256 -13.25 -0.18 -17.22
C GLY A 256 -13.01 0.51 -18.57
N GLU A 257 -11.89 0.25 -19.24
CA GLU A 257 -11.56 0.82 -20.55
C GLU A 257 -12.63 0.52 -21.60
N ALA A 258 -13.09 1.57 -22.28
CA ALA A 258 -14.13 1.54 -23.31
C ALA A 258 -15.48 0.95 -22.81
N GLN A 259 -15.72 0.97 -21.50
CA GLN A 259 -16.97 0.51 -20.90
C GLN A 259 -17.93 1.66 -20.56
N ASN A 260 -17.54 2.93 -20.82
CA ASN A 260 -18.35 4.12 -20.55
C ASN A 260 -18.78 4.22 -19.07
N VAL A 261 -17.86 3.88 -18.15
CA VAL A 261 -18.09 3.91 -16.71
C VAL A 261 -17.21 4.97 -16.06
N ASP A 262 -17.84 5.87 -15.31
CA ASP A 262 -17.19 6.69 -14.28
C ASP A 262 -17.43 6.00 -12.93
N TYR A 263 -16.42 5.30 -12.43
CA TYR A 263 -16.56 4.55 -11.19
C TYR A 263 -16.49 5.43 -9.95
N TYR A 264 -15.74 6.54 -9.99
CA TYR A 264 -15.28 7.22 -8.79
C TYR A 264 -16.07 8.47 -8.42
N THR A 265 -16.68 9.17 -9.39
CA THR A 265 -17.46 10.37 -9.09
C THR A 265 -18.61 10.06 -8.14
N GLY A 266 -18.76 10.87 -7.10
CA GLY A 266 -19.82 10.74 -6.09
C GLY A 266 -19.46 9.88 -4.88
N ILE A 267 -18.29 9.24 -4.85
CA ILE A 267 -17.76 8.62 -3.62
C ILE A 267 -17.57 9.69 -2.55
N VAL A 268 -17.98 9.39 -1.32
CA VAL A 268 -17.80 10.27 -0.17
C VAL A 268 -16.69 9.71 0.72
N PHE A 269 -15.73 10.55 1.10
CA PHE A 269 -14.67 10.18 2.03
C PHE A 269 -15.13 10.41 3.47
N PRO A 270 -15.34 9.37 4.29
CA PRO A 270 -15.95 9.52 5.61
C PRO A 270 -15.14 10.43 6.55
N ALA A 271 -13.81 10.41 6.42
CA ALA A 271 -12.91 11.19 7.27
C ALA A 271 -13.00 12.71 7.04
N THR A 272 -13.39 13.15 5.84
CA THR A 272 -13.37 14.57 5.46
C THR A 272 -14.72 15.09 4.97
N GLY A 273 -15.69 14.20 4.71
CA GLY A 273 -16.95 14.53 4.03
C GLY A 273 -16.76 14.94 2.56
N TYR A 274 -15.55 14.82 2.02
CA TYR A 274 -15.26 15.23 0.66
C TYR A 274 -15.97 14.33 -0.35
N VAL A 275 -16.62 14.94 -1.34
CA VAL A 275 -17.26 14.24 -2.46
C VAL A 275 -16.33 14.25 -3.67
N PHE A 276 -15.92 13.07 -4.11
CA PHE A 276 -15.07 12.88 -5.27
C PHE A 276 -15.78 13.29 -6.57
N ARG A 277 -15.05 13.93 -7.48
CA ARG A 277 -15.59 14.49 -8.73
C ARG A 277 -14.54 14.55 -9.82
N ASP A 278 -14.96 14.86 -11.04
CA ASP A 278 -14.06 15.22 -12.14
C ASP A 278 -13.03 16.27 -11.71
N SER A 279 -11.78 16.11 -12.16
CA SER A 279 -10.59 16.87 -11.75
C SER A 279 -10.14 16.72 -10.29
N SER A 280 -10.77 15.84 -9.49
CA SER A 280 -10.27 15.53 -8.14
C SER A 280 -8.93 14.83 -8.22
N LEU A 281 -8.07 15.08 -7.23
CA LEU A 281 -6.84 14.33 -7.07
C LEU A 281 -7.16 12.99 -6.44
N GLY A 282 -6.68 11.93 -7.06
CA GLY A 282 -6.74 10.59 -6.53
C GLY A 282 -6.05 10.52 -5.18
N THR A 283 -6.55 9.62 -4.37
CA THR A 283 -5.96 9.31 -3.07
C THR A 283 -5.13 8.05 -3.19
N THR A 284 -4.24 7.87 -2.23
CA THR A 284 -3.58 6.59 -1.97
C THR A 284 -4.54 5.41 -1.99
N SER A 285 -5.67 5.54 -1.28
CA SER A 285 -6.61 4.44 -1.05
C SER A 285 -7.29 3.97 -2.34
N MET A 286 -7.23 4.78 -3.40
CA MET A 286 -7.72 4.47 -4.74
C MET A 286 -6.61 3.89 -5.64
N GLY A 287 -5.34 3.98 -5.25
CA GLY A 287 -4.19 3.59 -6.08
C GLY A 287 -3.62 4.68 -6.98
N TYR A 288 -4.10 5.92 -6.89
CA TYR A 288 -3.79 6.99 -7.85
C TYR A 288 -3.44 8.33 -7.17
N PHE A 289 -2.63 8.27 -6.11
CA PHE A 289 -2.32 9.46 -5.32
C PHE A 289 -1.77 10.61 -6.18
N GLY A 290 -2.39 11.79 -6.04
CA GLY A 290 -1.98 12.99 -6.76
C GLY A 290 -2.28 12.96 -8.27
N GLN A 291 -2.76 11.84 -8.81
CA GLN A 291 -3.21 11.78 -10.20
C GLN A 291 -4.57 12.45 -10.32
N THR A 292 -4.72 13.32 -11.32
CA THR A 292 -6.01 13.92 -11.62
C THR A 292 -6.95 12.86 -12.18
N TYR A 293 -8.15 12.74 -11.62
CA TYR A 293 -9.25 11.98 -12.20
C TYR A 293 -9.93 12.78 -13.30
N LEU A 294 -10.14 12.19 -14.46
CA LEU A 294 -10.69 12.87 -15.63
C LEU A 294 -11.85 12.06 -16.21
N VAL A 295 -12.97 12.74 -16.45
CA VAL A 295 -14.18 12.15 -17.05
C VAL A 295 -14.35 12.68 -18.48
N ASP A 296 -14.32 11.80 -19.47
CA ASP A 296 -14.61 12.16 -20.87
C ASP A 296 -16.09 12.53 -20.99
N LYS A 297 -16.35 13.80 -21.35
CA LYS A 297 -17.71 14.35 -21.46
C LYS A 297 -18.52 13.72 -22.59
N ARG A 298 -17.89 13.08 -23.57
CA ARG A 298 -18.56 12.43 -24.71
C ARG A 298 -19.11 11.07 -24.34
N THR A 299 -18.37 10.31 -23.54
CA THR A 299 -18.67 8.90 -23.23
C THR A 299 -19.17 8.71 -21.80
N GLY A 300 -18.87 9.64 -20.89
CA GLY A 300 -19.07 9.46 -19.46
C GLY A 300 -18.10 8.46 -18.82
N GLU A 301 -17.03 8.09 -19.53
CA GLU A 301 -15.97 7.23 -19.00
C GLU A 301 -15.01 8.05 -18.15
N GLY A 302 -14.64 7.54 -16.98
CA GLY A 302 -13.77 8.24 -16.05
C GLY A 302 -12.59 7.36 -15.61
N HIS A 303 -11.38 7.87 -15.83
CA HIS A 303 -10.13 7.23 -15.40
C HIS A 303 -9.17 8.26 -14.80
N PHE A 304 -8.18 7.77 -14.07
CA PHE A 304 -7.07 8.61 -13.65
C PHE A 304 -6.15 8.93 -14.83
N ARG A 305 -5.43 10.05 -14.73
CA ARG A 305 -4.53 10.54 -15.80
C ARG A 305 -3.55 9.47 -16.30
N GLU A 306 -2.98 8.68 -15.39
CA GLU A 306 -2.05 7.61 -15.77
C GLU A 306 -2.73 6.55 -16.66
N ASP A 307 -3.95 6.14 -16.33
CA ASP A 307 -4.70 5.19 -17.12
C ASP A 307 -5.12 5.76 -18.46
N TRP A 308 -5.52 7.03 -18.52
CA TRP A 308 -5.74 7.72 -19.79
C TRP A 308 -4.50 7.72 -20.67
N ASN A 309 -3.30 7.90 -20.09
CA ASN A 309 -2.04 7.80 -20.82
C ASN A 309 -1.80 6.37 -21.34
N LYS A 310 -2.05 5.33 -20.51
CA LYS A 310 -1.93 3.92 -20.94
C LYS A 310 -2.85 3.61 -22.12
N ILE A 311 -4.12 4.00 -22.02
CA ILE A 311 -5.12 3.79 -23.07
C ILE A 311 -4.71 4.54 -24.35
N SER A 312 -4.33 5.82 -24.22
CA SER A 312 -3.89 6.63 -25.36
C SER A 312 -2.67 6.03 -26.06
N ASN A 313 -1.66 5.61 -25.29
CA ASN A 313 -0.44 5.01 -25.85
C ASN A 313 -0.71 3.68 -26.55
N PHE A 314 -1.60 2.85 -26.00
CA PHE A 314 -1.99 1.58 -26.61
C PHE A 314 -2.64 1.80 -27.98
N TYR A 315 -3.69 2.64 -28.06
CA TYR A 315 -4.40 2.85 -29.32
C TYR A 315 -3.59 3.67 -30.33
N LEU A 316 -2.68 4.55 -29.87
CA LEU A 316 -1.73 5.21 -30.75
C LEU A 316 -0.83 4.17 -31.44
N LYS A 317 -0.30 3.21 -30.67
CA LYS A 317 0.52 2.13 -31.21
C LYS A 317 -0.26 1.21 -32.15
N GLU A 318 -1.47 0.80 -31.78
CA GLU A 318 -2.33 -0.02 -32.64
C GLU A 318 -2.66 0.68 -33.96
N ALA A 319 -3.01 1.97 -33.90
CA ALA A 319 -3.26 2.78 -35.09
C ALA A 319 -2.00 2.88 -35.97
N PHE A 320 -0.84 3.07 -35.36
CA PHE A 320 0.43 3.10 -36.06
C PHE A 320 0.74 1.77 -36.78
N GLU A 321 0.50 0.63 -36.14
CA GLU A 321 0.66 -0.69 -36.75
C GLU A 321 -0.32 -0.92 -37.91
N LEU A 322 -1.57 -0.44 -37.77
CA LEU A 322 -2.61 -0.67 -38.77
C LEU A 322 -2.47 0.23 -40.01
N TYR A 323 -2.11 1.49 -39.82
CA TYR A 323 -2.12 2.49 -40.88
C TYR A 323 -0.72 2.95 -41.33
N GLY A 324 0.32 2.68 -40.54
CA GLY A 324 1.69 3.15 -40.78
C GLY A 324 1.85 4.67 -40.71
N HIS A 325 3.08 5.16 -40.99
CA HIS A 325 3.39 6.61 -41.06
C HIS A 325 2.68 7.35 -42.21
N THR A 326 1.97 6.66 -43.09
CA THR A 326 1.34 7.24 -44.29
C THR A 326 -0.07 7.76 -44.04
N ALA A 327 -0.63 7.50 -42.85
CA ALA A 327 -1.92 8.02 -42.46
C ALA A 327 -1.89 9.55 -42.36
N LYS A 328 -2.97 10.20 -42.82
CA LYS A 328 -3.08 11.66 -42.73
C LYS A 328 -3.10 12.07 -41.27
N VAL A 329 -2.28 13.06 -40.91
CA VAL A 329 -2.29 13.77 -39.63
C VAL A 329 -3.74 14.09 -39.22
N GLY A 330 -4.17 13.59 -38.05
CA GLY A 330 -5.57 13.68 -37.59
C GLY A 330 -6.48 12.50 -37.89
N THR A 331 -5.93 11.37 -38.34
CA THR A 331 -6.70 10.14 -38.49
C THR A 331 -7.12 9.62 -37.10
N ILE A 332 -8.43 9.42 -36.89
CA ILE A 332 -8.98 8.89 -35.65
C ILE A 332 -9.00 7.36 -35.70
N HIS A 333 -8.40 6.71 -34.71
CA HIS A 333 -8.55 5.28 -34.47
C HIS A 333 -9.31 5.09 -33.16
N LYS A 334 -10.49 4.45 -33.25
CA LYS A 334 -11.50 4.38 -32.17
C LYS A 334 -11.91 5.78 -31.72
N ASN A 335 -11.29 6.30 -30.67
CA ASN A 335 -11.55 7.62 -30.09
C ASN A 335 -10.27 8.47 -29.92
N TYR A 336 -9.12 7.96 -30.40
CA TYR A 336 -7.81 8.57 -30.24
C TYR A 336 -7.30 9.06 -31.59
N SER A 337 -6.71 10.25 -31.59
CA SER A 337 -6.19 10.86 -32.80
C SER A 337 -4.72 10.51 -32.99
N MET A 338 -4.36 10.08 -34.20
CA MET A 338 -2.96 10.02 -34.62
C MET A 338 -2.45 11.44 -34.88
N TYR A 339 -1.61 11.94 -33.98
CA TYR A 339 -0.77 13.13 -34.15
C TYR A 339 0.62 12.84 -33.55
N ASP A 340 1.66 13.45 -34.13
CA ASP A 340 3.11 13.22 -33.88
C ASP A 340 3.53 13.09 -32.41
#